data_AF-A0A933M7I4-F1
#
_entry.id   AF-A0A933M7I4-F1
#
_cell.length_a   1.000
_cell.length_b   1.000
_cell.length_c   1.000
_cell.angle_alpha   90.00
_cell.angle_beta   90.00
_cell.angle_gamma   90.00
#
_symmetry.space_group_name_H-M   'P 1'
#
loop_
_entity.id
_entity.type
_entity.pdbx_description
1 polymer ?
#
loop_
_entity_poly.entity_id
_entity_poly.type
_entity_poly.pdbx_seq_one_letter_code
_entity_poly.pdbx_strand_id
1 'polypeptide(L)'
;MIDSAANNHARFVRAQLQDDLVFDGYAQEEWVRVQKYELESWAALVDLWTEYNLHLLHVISSISDETLKKPRTKHSLDKIAWQTVPANQPVTLDYFIRDYFGHLQEHLRQIFGNIN
;
A
#
# COMPACT_ATOMS: atom_id res chain seq x y z
N MET A 1 -6.32 3.95 7.25
CA MET A 1 -5.02 3.30 6.93
C MET A 1 -5.13 1.79 6.75
N ILE A 2 -6.07 1.10 7.43
CA ILE A 2 -6.33 -0.35 7.24
C ILE A 2 -6.68 -0.69 5.78
N ASP A 3 -7.57 0.09 5.13
CA ASP A 3 -7.92 -0.11 3.71
C ASP A 3 -6.70 -0.04 2.79
N SER A 4 -5.77 0.86 3.07
CA SER A 4 -4.52 1.00 2.31
C SER A 4 -3.64 -0.24 2.47
N ALA A 5 -3.51 -0.77 3.69
CA ALA A 5 -2.80 -2.02 3.94
C ALA A 5 -3.44 -3.20 3.20
N ALA A 6 -4.77 -3.31 3.22
CA ALA A 6 -5.50 -4.37 2.53
C ALA A 6 -5.32 -4.34 1.00
N ASN A 7 -5.42 -3.15 0.40
CA ASN A 7 -5.21 -2.99 -1.04
C ASN A 7 -3.75 -3.28 -1.43
N ASN A 8 -2.79 -2.78 -0.65
CA ASN A 8 -1.38 -3.02 -0.94
C ASN A 8 -0.95 -4.46 -0.69
N HIS A 9 -1.54 -5.16 0.28
CA HIS A 9 -1.34 -6.61 0.44
C HIS A 9 -1.66 -7.38 -0.84
N ALA A 10 -2.88 -7.22 -1.37
CA ALA A 10 -3.29 -7.90 -2.60
C ALA A 10 -2.39 -7.53 -3.79
N ARG A 11 -2.00 -6.26 -3.90
CA ARG A 11 -1.09 -5.78 -4.95
C ARG A 11 0.29 -6.41 -4.84
N PHE A 12 0.88 -6.47 -3.65
CA PHE A 12 2.21 -7.03 -3.43
C PHE A 12 2.24 -8.55 -3.65
N VAL A 13 1.18 -9.27 -3.28
CA VAL A 13 1.06 -10.71 -3.61
C VAL A 13 0.94 -10.89 -5.12
N ARG A 14 0.01 -10.18 -5.78
CA ARG A 14 -0.19 -10.29 -7.23
C ARG A 14 1.05 -9.89 -8.03
N ALA A 15 1.78 -8.87 -7.59
CA ALA A 15 3.01 -8.41 -8.23
C ALA A 15 4.11 -9.48 -8.29
N GLN A 16 4.02 -10.54 -7.47
CA GLN A 16 4.93 -11.68 -7.53
C GLN A 16 4.49 -12.74 -8.55
N LEU A 17 3.21 -12.73 -8.92
CA LEU A 17 2.57 -13.76 -9.74
C LEU A 17 2.29 -13.28 -11.18
N GLN A 18 2.54 -12.01 -11.48
CA GLN A 18 2.30 -11.41 -12.79
C GLN A 18 3.48 -10.53 -13.21
N ASP A 19 3.65 -10.34 -14.53
CA ASP A 19 4.77 -9.58 -15.10
C ASP A 19 4.61 -8.07 -15.01
N ASP A 20 3.38 -7.56 -14.88
CA ASP A 20 3.08 -6.13 -14.85
C ASP A 20 2.72 -5.62 -13.44
N LEU A 21 2.66 -4.30 -13.27
CA LEU A 21 2.18 -3.64 -12.05
C LEU A 21 0.87 -2.89 -12.33
N VAL A 22 -0.05 -3.54 -13.06
CA VAL A 22 -1.37 -2.99 -13.33
C VAL A 22 -2.34 -3.46 -12.26
N PHE A 23 -2.83 -2.51 -11.48
CA PHE A 23 -3.83 -2.71 -10.44
C PHE A 23 -4.89 -1.63 -10.51
N ASP A 24 -6.08 -1.98 -10.04
CA ASP A 24 -7.17 -1.03 -9.88
C ASP A 24 -6.91 -0.09 -8.69
N GLY A 25 -7.42 1.13 -8.81
CA GLY A 25 -7.62 2.01 -7.66
C GLY A 25 -8.73 1.46 -6.76
N TYR A 26 -8.96 2.14 -5.65
CA TYR A 26 -10.10 1.85 -4.77
C TYR A 26 -10.74 3.16 -4.31
N ALA A 27 -12.05 3.12 -4.08
CA ALA A 27 -12.80 4.29 -3.64
C ALA A 27 -12.62 4.47 -2.12
N GLN A 28 -11.58 5.21 -1.73
CA GLN A 28 -11.15 5.36 -0.33
C GLN A 28 -12.29 5.78 0.61
N GLU A 29 -13.04 6.82 0.28
CA GLU A 29 -14.14 7.32 1.12
C GLU A 29 -15.29 6.31 1.22
N GLU A 30 -15.56 5.61 0.12
CA GLU A 30 -16.62 4.59 0.06
C GLU A 30 -16.27 3.38 0.92
N TRP A 31 -14.99 2.98 0.94
CA TRP A 31 -14.50 1.88 1.79
C TRP A 31 -14.65 2.26 3.27
N VAL A 32 -14.18 3.45 3.67
CA VAL A 32 -14.37 3.95 5.04
C VAL A 32 -15.85 3.95 5.43
N ARG A 33 -16.72 4.47 4.54
CA ARG A 33 -18.17 4.54 4.79
C ARG A 33 -18.81 3.17 4.99
N VAL A 34 -18.43 2.18 4.18
CA VAL A 34 -19.04 0.83 4.20
C VAL A 34 -18.47 -0.01 5.35
N GLN A 35 -17.19 0.13 5.68
CA GLN A 35 -16.56 -0.60 6.78
C GLN A 35 -17.02 -0.13 8.16
N LYS A 36 -17.53 1.11 8.29
CA LYS A 36 -18.11 1.62 9.53
C LYS A 36 -17.15 1.57 10.71
N TYR A 37 -15.89 1.94 10.48
CA TYR A 37 -14.86 1.98 11.52
C TYR A 37 -15.26 2.83 12.74
N GLU A 38 -16.12 3.84 12.56
CA GLU A 38 -16.65 4.65 13.67
C GLU A 38 -17.50 3.87 14.67
N LEU A 39 -17.98 2.67 14.30
CA LEU A 39 -18.77 1.79 15.15
C LEU A 39 -17.95 0.67 15.81
N GLU A 40 -16.65 0.57 15.49
CA GLU A 40 -15.76 -0.47 16.01
C GLU A 40 -14.89 0.04 17.17
N SER A 41 -14.41 -0.89 17.99
CA SER A 41 -13.48 -0.57 19.08
C SER A 41 -12.20 0.05 18.52
N TRP A 42 -11.85 1.24 19.01
CA TRP A 42 -10.59 1.90 18.66
C TRP A 42 -9.38 0.99 18.88
N ALA A 43 -9.32 0.28 20.02
CA ALA A 43 -8.22 -0.64 20.32
C ALA A 43 -8.15 -1.78 19.28
N ALA A 44 -9.29 -2.36 18.91
CA ALA A 44 -9.33 -3.41 17.89
C ALA A 44 -8.87 -2.90 16.51
N LEU A 45 -9.21 -1.66 16.14
CA LEU A 45 -8.74 -1.06 14.89
C LEU A 45 -7.22 -0.83 14.89
N VAL A 46 -6.66 -0.39 16.02
CA VAL A 46 -5.21 -0.21 16.15
C VAL A 46 -4.49 -1.55 16.09
N ASP A 47 -4.99 -2.57 16.77
CA ASP A 47 -4.44 -3.93 16.74
C ASP A 47 -4.50 -4.50 15.32
N LEU A 48 -5.65 -4.39 14.66
CA LEU A 48 -5.83 -4.83 13.27
C LEU A 48 -4.85 -4.10 12.34
N TRP A 49 -4.73 -2.79 12.43
CA TRP A 49 -3.77 -2.03 11.62
C TRP A 49 -2.32 -2.49 11.86
N THR A 50 -1.97 -2.74 13.12
CA THR A 50 -0.62 -3.16 13.52
C THR A 50 -0.29 -4.56 12.96
N GLU A 51 -1.13 -5.54 13.26
CA GLU A 51 -0.94 -6.93 12.83
C GLU A 51 -0.97 -7.06 11.31
N TYR A 52 -1.82 -6.28 10.63
CA TYR A 52 -1.85 -6.29 9.18
C TYR A 52 -0.53 -5.76 8.61
N ASN A 53 0.00 -4.65 9.12
CA ASN A 53 1.30 -4.14 8.65
C ASN A 53 2.46 -5.07 8.95
N LEU A 54 2.46 -5.76 10.10
CA LEU A 54 3.44 -6.82 10.40
C LEU A 54 3.34 -7.97 9.40
N HIS A 55 2.12 -8.36 9.02
CA HIS A 55 1.91 -9.36 7.98
C HIS A 55 2.42 -8.88 6.61
N LEU A 56 2.18 -7.62 6.23
CA LEU A 56 2.76 -7.05 5.00
C LEU A 56 4.28 -7.12 5.02
N LEU A 57 4.94 -6.80 6.15
CA LEU A 57 6.39 -6.92 6.28
C LEU A 57 6.87 -8.35 6.09
N HIS A 58 6.16 -9.34 6.65
CA HIS A 58 6.44 -10.75 6.41
C HIS A 58 6.35 -11.11 4.92
N VAL A 59 5.25 -10.73 4.25
CA VAL A 59 5.08 -10.95 2.80
C VAL A 59 6.18 -10.28 1.99
N ILE A 60 6.56 -9.04 2.33
CA ILE A 60 7.61 -8.30 1.64
C ILE A 60 8.98 -8.97 1.83
N SER A 61 9.25 -9.49 3.03
CA SER A 61 10.52 -10.15 3.35
C SER A 61 10.77 -11.45 2.59
N SER A 62 9.72 -12.06 2.02
CA SER A 62 9.82 -13.30 1.24
C SER A 62 9.91 -13.05 -0.27
N ILE A 63 9.79 -11.80 -0.73
CA ILE A 63 9.90 -11.46 -2.14
C ILE A 63 11.34 -11.64 -2.60
N SER A 64 11.54 -12.37 -3.71
CA SER A 64 12.88 -12.52 -4.28
C SER A 64 13.44 -11.19 -4.78
N ASP A 65 14.76 -11.04 -4.67
CA ASP A 65 15.48 -9.86 -5.13
C ASP A 65 15.24 -9.58 -6.62
N GLU A 66 15.13 -10.65 -7.42
CA GLU A 66 14.79 -10.58 -8.85
C GLU A 66 13.40 -9.96 -9.04
N THR A 67 12.38 -10.49 -8.36
CA THR A 67 10.99 -9.99 -8.44
C THR A 67 10.89 -8.54 -7.99
N LEU A 68 11.61 -8.18 -6.92
CA LEU A 68 11.60 -6.86 -6.29
C LEU A 68 12.19 -5.80 -7.23
N LYS A 69 13.31 -6.13 -7.88
CA LYS A 69 14.13 -5.19 -8.67
C LYS A 69 13.84 -5.24 -10.19
N LYS A 70 13.10 -6.25 -10.69
CA LYS A 70 12.71 -6.36 -12.11
C LYS A 70 11.99 -5.08 -12.56
N PRO A 71 12.55 -4.34 -13.55
CA PRO A 71 11.86 -3.20 -14.14
C PRO A 71 10.61 -3.64 -14.92
N ARG A 72 9.51 -2.90 -14.77
CA ARG A 72 8.23 -3.19 -15.41
C ARG A 72 7.71 -1.94 -16.09
N THR A 73 7.55 -2.01 -17.40
CA THR A 73 7.09 -0.91 -18.26
C THR A 73 5.57 -0.76 -18.26
N LYS A 74 4.84 -1.85 -18.00
CA LYS A 74 3.38 -1.84 -17.91
C LYS A 74 2.97 -1.72 -16.44
N HIS A 75 2.36 -0.60 -16.09
CA HIS A 75 1.92 -0.32 -14.71
C HIS A 75 0.78 0.69 -14.67
N SER A 76 0.13 0.82 -13.51
CA SER A 76 -0.88 1.87 -13.23
C SER A 76 -0.44 2.89 -12.17
N LEU A 77 0.86 2.94 -11.83
CA LEU A 77 1.42 3.83 -10.81
C LEU A 77 1.35 5.33 -11.17
N ASP A 78 1.03 5.70 -12.40
CA ASP A 78 0.66 7.05 -12.80
C ASP A 78 -0.68 7.51 -12.18
N LYS A 79 -1.50 6.54 -11.74
CA LYS A 79 -2.86 6.77 -11.22
C LYS A 79 -3.03 6.40 -9.76
N ILE A 80 -2.34 5.34 -9.30
CA ILE A 80 -2.64 4.72 -8.00
C ILE A 80 -1.55 4.90 -6.93
N ALA A 81 -0.35 5.30 -7.32
CA ALA A 81 0.75 5.52 -6.39
C ALA A 81 0.56 6.86 -5.67
N TRP A 82 1.07 6.97 -4.44
CA TRP A 82 1.06 8.22 -3.70
C TRP A 82 2.01 9.24 -4.34
N GLN A 83 3.24 8.82 -4.63
CA GLN A 83 4.14 9.49 -5.56
C GLN A 83 3.96 8.86 -6.94
N THR A 84 3.31 9.59 -7.84
CA THR A 84 3.03 9.06 -9.17
C THR A 84 4.28 9.04 -10.05
N VAL A 85 4.33 8.05 -10.94
CA VAL A 85 5.39 7.91 -11.95
C VAL A 85 4.75 7.95 -13.34
N PRO A 86 5.31 8.71 -14.32
CA PRO A 86 4.78 8.72 -15.67
C PRO A 86 4.61 7.31 -16.26
N ALA A 87 3.51 7.06 -16.96
CA ALA A 87 3.17 5.74 -17.50
C ALA A 87 4.18 5.17 -18.51
N ASN A 88 5.07 6.01 -19.06
CA ASN A 88 6.13 5.60 -19.99
C ASN A 88 7.49 5.34 -19.30
N GLN A 89 7.58 5.51 -17.98
CA GLN A 89 8.80 5.30 -17.21
C GLN A 89 8.73 3.94 -16.48
N PRO A 90 9.69 3.01 -16.70
CA PRO A 90 9.70 1.75 -15.98
C PRO A 90 9.79 1.94 -14.46
N VAL A 91 9.06 1.10 -13.73
CA VAL A 91 9.04 1.06 -12.25
C VAL A 91 9.36 -0.33 -11.73
N THR A 92 9.66 -0.44 -10.44
CA THR A 92 9.93 -1.71 -9.75
C THR A 92 8.90 -1.96 -8.65
N LEU A 93 8.79 -3.20 -8.19
CA LEU A 93 8.00 -3.51 -7.00
C LEU A 93 8.62 -2.88 -5.74
N ASP A 94 9.95 -2.78 -5.66
CA ASP A 94 10.66 -2.03 -4.59
C ASP A 94 10.17 -0.58 -4.49
N TYR A 95 10.06 0.12 -5.62
CA TYR A 95 9.54 1.49 -5.67
C TYR A 95 8.14 1.56 -5.06
N PHE A 96 7.24 0.67 -5.50
CA PHE A 96 5.85 0.71 -5.05
C PHE A 96 5.70 0.36 -3.56
N ILE A 97 6.51 -0.56 -3.05
CA ILE A 97 6.55 -0.88 -1.62
C ILE A 97 7.05 0.32 -0.80
N ARG A 98 8.10 1.01 -1.26
CA ARG A 98 8.62 2.22 -0.59
C ARG A 98 7.60 3.36 -0.63
N ASP A 99 6.88 3.51 -1.74
CA ASP A 99 5.80 4.48 -1.89
C ASP A 99 4.71 4.25 -0.82
N TYR A 100 4.30 3.00 -0.60
CA TYR A 100 3.36 2.63 0.47
C TYR A 100 3.86 3.06 1.85
N PHE A 101 5.10 2.72 2.22
CA PHE A 101 5.64 3.09 3.54
C PHE A 101 5.86 4.60 3.68
N GLY A 102 6.25 5.30 2.62
CA GLY A 102 6.34 6.75 2.60
C GLY A 102 4.99 7.40 2.87
N HIS A 103 3.94 6.92 2.21
CA HIS A 103 2.57 7.39 2.43
C HIS A 103 2.07 7.07 3.85
N LEU A 104 2.38 5.88 4.38
CA LEU A 104 2.07 5.49 5.75
C LEU A 104 2.70 6.45 6.76
N GLN A 105 3.99 6.78 6.59
CA GLN A 105 4.70 7.73 7.44
C GLN A 105 4.08 9.12 7.38
N GLU A 106 3.65 9.56 6.20
CA GLU A 106 3.01 10.87 6.05
C GLU A 106 1.68 10.94 6.82
N HIS A 107 0.86 9.90 6.77
CA HIS A 107 -0.33 9.83 7.62
C HIS A 107 -0.01 9.88 9.11
N LEU A 108 1.02 9.17 9.57
CA LEU A 108 1.44 9.24 10.98
C LEU A 108 1.91 10.66 11.35
N ARG A 109 2.62 11.35 10.47
CA ARG A 109 2.98 12.77 10.69
C ARG A 109 1.75 13.67 10.76
N GLN A 110 0.72 13.44 9.94
CA GLN A 110 -0.52 14.24 10.00
C GLN A 110 -1.27 14.03 11.33
N ILE A 111 -1.23 12.82 11.89
CA ILE A 111 -1.88 12.49 13.16
C ILE A 111 -1.11 13.08 14.34
N PHE A 112 0.22 12.90 14.38
CA PHE A 112 1.04 13.22 15.55
C PHE A 112 1.81 14.56 15.45
N GLY A 113 2.06 15.05 14.24
CA GLY A 113 2.81 16.28 13.97
C GLY A 113 2.02 17.57 14.21
N ASN A 114 0.73 17.46 14.50
CA ASN A 114 -0.13 18.59 14.89
C ASN A 114 -0.22 18.80 16.41
N ILE A 115 0.58 18.08 17.20
CA ILE A 115 0.68 18.24 18.65
C ILE A 115 1.84 19.19 18.95
N ASN A 116 1.56 20.50 18.97
CA ASN A 116 2.41 21.54 19.58
C ASN A 116 1.74 22.03 20.86
#